data_AF-A0A963GF53-F1
#
_entry.id   AF-A0A963GF53-F1
#
_cell.length_a   1.000
_cell.length_b   1.000
_cell.length_c   1.000
_cell.angle_alpha   90.00
_cell.angle_beta   90.00
_cell.angle_gamma   90.00
#
_symmetry.space_group_name_H-M   'P 1'
#
loop_
_entity.id
_entity.type
_entity.pdbx_description
1 polymer ?
#
loop_
_entity_poly.entity_id
_entity_poly.type
_entity_poly.pdbx_seq_one_letter_code
_entity_poly.pdbx_strand_id
1 'polypeptide(L)'
;PQLATFEAGVLFARNEGIIPAPESCHAIRAAIDEALRCRESGEPKTILFNLTGHGHFDMSAFERYFSGELENYEYPAEAVADSLAHLPRFG
;
A
#
# COMPACT_ATOMS: atom_id res chain seq x y z
N PRO A 1 -0.74 -4.36 4.24
CA PRO A 1 -2.18 -4.40 4.61
C PRO A 1 -2.84 -3.07 4.26
N GLN A 2 -4.10 -3.07 3.82
CA GLN A 2 -4.80 -1.87 3.36
C GLN A 2 -4.81 -0.74 4.40
N LEU A 3 -5.14 -1.03 5.66
CA LEU A 3 -5.17 0.00 6.71
C LEU A 3 -3.81 0.70 6.90
N ALA A 4 -2.73 -0.09 6.98
CA ALA A 4 -1.37 0.44 7.13
C ALA A 4 -0.89 1.19 5.86
N THR A 5 -1.37 0.77 4.69
CA THR A 5 -1.14 1.46 3.41
C THR A 5 -1.77 2.86 3.42
N PHE A 6 -3.04 2.97 3.82
CA PHE A 6 -3.73 4.26 3.87
C PHE A 6 -3.15 5.19 4.95
N GLU A 7 -2.74 4.65 6.10
CA GLU A 7 -1.99 5.39 7.13
C GLU A 7 -0.73 6.04 6.53
N ALA A 8 0.06 5.27 5.78
CA ALA A 8 1.26 5.76 5.10
C ALA A 8 0.93 6.83 4.05
N GLY A 9 -0.14 6.65 3.27
CA GLY A 9 -0.61 7.63 2.30
C GLY A 9 -1.00 8.96 2.94
N VAL A 10 -1.73 8.93 4.05
CA VAL A 10 -2.11 10.13 4.81
C VAL A 10 -0.89 10.82 5.39
N LEU A 11 0.07 10.07 5.94
CA LEU A 11 1.33 10.63 6.42
C LEU A 11 2.08 11.34 5.31
N PHE A 12 2.25 10.70 4.16
CA PHE A 12 2.93 11.26 3.00
C PHE A 12 2.24 12.54 2.51
N ALA A 13 0.92 12.53 2.35
CA ALA A 13 0.17 13.70 1.91
C ALA A 13 0.31 14.89 2.87
N ARG A 14 0.36 14.64 4.18
CA ARG A 14 0.54 15.69 5.19
C ARG A 14 1.95 16.30 5.21
N ASN A 15 2.97 15.55 4.81
CA ASN A 15 4.37 16.02 4.84
C ASN A 15 4.85 16.55 3.48
N GLU A 16 4.41 15.94 2.37
CA GLU A 16 4.87 16.24 1.01
C GLU A 16 3.86 17.04 0.17
N GLY A 17 2.62 17.19 0.65
CA GLY A 17 1.57 17.95 -0.04
C GLY A 17 0.97 17.27 -1.28
N ILE A 18 1.34 16.03 -1.58
CA ILE A 18 0.81 15.25 -2.69
C ILE A 18 -0.12 14.17 -2.15
N ILE A 19 -1.34 14.09 -2.69
CA ILE A 19 -2.26 12.99 -2.38
C ILE A 19 -1.90 11.80 -3.29
N PRO A 20 -1.32 10.70 -2.76
CA PRO A 20 -0.97 9.53 -3.57
C PRO A 20 -2.21 8.70 -3.92
N ALA A 21 -2.16 7.99 -5.05
CA ALA A 21 -3.13 6.93 -5.34
C ALA A 21 -3.00 5.78 -4.31
N PRO A 22 -4.09 5.07 -3.97
CA PRO A 22 -4.05 3.94 -3.02
C PRO A 22 -3.02 2.85 -3.38
N GLU A 23 -2.78 2.60 -4.67
CA GLU A 23 -1.74 1.69 -5.15
C GLU A 23 -0.34 2.22 -4.81
N SER A 24 -0.10 3.51 -5.07
CA SER A 24 1.17 4.18 -4.75
C SER A 24 1.46 4.17 -3.25
N CYS A 25 0.43 4.22 -2.40
CA CYS A 25 0.58 4.14 -0.94
C CYS A 25 1.29 2.86 -0.47
N HIS A 26 1.20 1.76 -1.24
CA HIS A 26 1.91 0.52 -0.89
C HIS A 26 3.43 0.70 -0.99
N ALA A 27 3.88 1.39 -2.03
CA ALA A 27 5.30 1.71 -2.20
C ALA A 27 5.78 2.72 -1.13
N ILE A 28 4.95 3.72 -0.81
CA ILE A 28 5.21 4.67 0.27
C ILE A 28 5.35 3.94 1.61
N ARG A 29 4.45 2.99 1.92
CA ARG A 29 4.53 2.21 3.15
C ARG A 29 5.84 1.44 3.26
N ALA A 30 6.23 0.75 2.19
CA ALA A 30 7.49 0.01 2.14
C ALA A 30 8.71 0.94 2.29
N ALA A 31 8.67 2.13 1.69
CA ALA A 31 9.73 3.13 1.80
C ALA A 31 9.85 3.67 3.23
N ILE A 32 8.74 3.93 3.92
CA ILE A 32 8.72 4.32 5.33
C ILE A 32 9.31 3.21 6.20
N ASP A 33 8.91 1.96 5.96
CA ASP A 33 9.44 0.81 6.72
C ASP A 33 10.96 0.67 6.56
N GLU A 34 11.48 0.85 5.36
CA GLU A 34 12.93 0.83 5.14
C GLU A 34 13.63 2.03 5.79
N ALA A 35 13.01 3.22 5.77
CA ALA A 35 13.56 4.41 6.43
C ALA A 35 13.63 4.23 7.97
N LEU A 36 12.61 3.61 8.57
CA LEU A 36 12.60 3.26 9.98
C LEU A 36 13.69 2.23 10.32
N ARG A 37 13.87 1.20 9.48
CA ARG A 37 14.98 0.24 9.62
C ARG A 37 16.35 0.91 9.54
N CYS A 38 16.55 1.83 8.59
CA CYS A 38 17.79 2.60 8.46
C CYS A 38 18.07 3.45 9.71
N ARG A 39 17.03 4.05 10.30
CA ARG A 39 17.14 4.80 11.55
C ARG A 39 17.55 3.90 12.73
N GLU A 40 16.99 2.70 12.81
CA GLU A 40 17.32 1.72 13.86
C GLU A 40 18.72 1.14 13.71
N SER A 41 19.15 0.85 12.49
CA SER A 41 20.50 0.32 12.20
C SER A 41 21.59 1.40 12.20
N GLY A 42 21.21 2.67 12.05
CA GLY A 42 22.14 3.79 11.86
C GLY A 42 22.78 3.82 10.48
N GLU A 43 22.30 3.02 9.52
CA GLU A 43 22.85 2.94 8.17
C GLU A 43 22.22 4.01 7.27
N PRO A 44 23.00 4.93 6.67
CA PRO A 44 22.47 5.88 5.72
C PRO A 44 22.23 5.22 4.36
N LYS A 45 20.97 5.15 3.93
CA LYS A 45 20.58 4.67 2.59
C LYS A 45 19.75 5.69 1.84
N THR A 46 19.91 5.70 0.53
CA THR A 46 18.98 6.37 -0.39
C THR A 46 17.87 5.40 -0.77
N ILE A 47 16.62 5.79 -0.49
CA ILE A 47 15.44 4.99 -0.81
C ILE A 47 14.72 5.66 -1.98
N LEU A 48 14.63 4.95 -3.11
CA LEU A 48 13.84 5.37 -4.26
C LEU A 48 12.58 4.52 -4.31
N PHE A 49 11.43 5.17 -4.45
CA PHE A 49 10.16 4.51 -4.76
C PHE A 49 9.47 5.24 -5.92
N ASN A 50 8.60 4.54 -6.64
CA ASN A 50 7.83 5.14 -7.72
C ASN A 50 6.45 5.60 -7.20
N LEU A 51 6.17 6.89 -7.31
CA LEU A 51 4.83 7.43 -7.11
C LEU A 51 4.04 7.24 -8.41
N THR A 52 3.38 6.08 -8.53
CA THR A 52 2.76 5.62 -9.79
C THR A 52 1.53 6.43 -10.21
N GLY A 53 0.92 7.18 -9.30
CA GLY A 53 -0.29 7.96 -9.58
C GLY A 53 -0.74 8.82 -8.40
N HIS A 54 -1.62 9.78 -8.68
CA HIS A 54 -2.24 10.69 -7.71
C HIS A 54 -3.62 10.20 -7.27
N GLY A 55 -4.03 10.53 -6.06
CA GLY A 55 -5.29 10.07 -5.46
C GLY A 55 -6.51 10.95 -5.73
N HIS A 56 -6.43 11.99 -6.57
CA HIS A 56 -7.53 12.97 -6.75
C HIS A 56 -8.90 12.36 -7.08
N PHE A 57 -8.94 11.20 -7.74
CA PHE A 57 -10.17 10.49 -8.09
C PHE A 57 -10.49 9.31 -7.16
N ASP A 58 -9.65 9.06 -6.16
CA ASP A 58 -9.75 7.95 -5.21
C ASP A 58 -10.25 8.41 -3.82
N MET A 59 -10.85 9.60 -3.76
CA MET A 59 -11.29 10.22 -2.50
C MET A 59 -12.29 9.36 -1.73
N SER A 60 -13.12 8.57 -2.42
CA SER A 60 -14.04 7.63 -1.77
C SER A 60 -13.30 6.53 -0.99
N ALA A 61 -12.11 6.12 -1.43
CA ALA A 61 -11.31 5.13 -0.71
C ALA A 61 -10.71 5.74 0.56
N PHE A 62 -10.25 7.00 0.49
CA PHE A 62 -9.78 7.74 1.67
C PHE A 62 -10.92 8.04 2.64
N GLU A 63 -12.12 8.36 2.15
CA GLU A 63 -13.31 8.53 2.98
C GLU A 63 -13.62 7.26 3.78
N ARG A 64 -13.63 6.09 3.14
CA ARG A 64 -13.82 4.80 3.82
C ARG A 64 -12.74 4.53 4.87
N TYR A 65 -11.50 4.93 4.61
CA TYR A 65 -10.44 4.84 5.61
C TYR A 65 -10.73 5.75 6.82
N PHE A 66 -11.13 7.00 6.59
CA PHE A 66 -11.42 7.95 7.67
C PHE A 66 -12.71 7.63 8.43
N SER A 67 -13.71 7.02 7.79
CA SER A 67 -14.93 6.54 8.44
C SER A 67 -14.75 5.22 9.19
N GLY A 68 -13.59 4.55 9.04
CA GLY A 68 -13.33 3.25 9.64
C GLY A 68 -14.01 2.07 8.92
N GLU A 69 -14.52 2.28 7.71
CA GLU A 69 -15.19 1.27 6.87
C GLU A 69 -14.22 0.53 5.92
N LEU A 70 -12.94 0.92 5.91
CA LEU A 70 -11.90 0.19 5.20
C LEU A 70 -11.39 -0.95 6.07
N GLU A 71 -11.35 -2.15 5.52
CA GLU A 71 -10.90 -3.35 6.24
C GLU A 71 -9.72 -4.01 5.53
N ASN A 72 -8.86 -4.66 6.31
CA ASN A 72 -7.87 -5.59 5.75
C ASN A 72 -8.59 -6.87 5.35
N TYR A 73 -8.91 -6.98 4.07
CA TYR A 73 -9.50 -8.18 3.52
C TYR A 73 -8.41 -9.16 3.08
N GLU A 74 -8.42 -10.36 3.65
CA GLU A 74 -7.59 -11.47 3.24
C GLU A 74 -8.41 -12.39 2.33
N TYR A 75 -7.97 -12.56 1.08
CA TYR A 75 -8.69 -13.38 0.13
C TYR A 75 -8.59 -14.86 0.52
N PRO A 76 -9.70 -15.62 0.58
CA PRO A 76 -9.70 -16.99 1.08
C PRO A 76 -8.73 -17.90 0.31
N ALA A 77 -7.90 -18.65 1.04
CA ALA A 77 -6.93 -19.56 0.45
C ALA A 77 -7.58 -20.64 -0.43
N GLU A 78 -8.78 -21.09 -0.06
CA GLU A 78 -9.59 -22.03 -0.86
C GLU A 78 -9.95 -21.45 -2.23
N ALA A 79 -10.37 -20.18 -2.28
CA ALA A 79 -10.73 -19.52 -3.54
C ALA A 79 -9.50 -19.30 -4.45
N VAL A 80 -8.32 -19.09 -3.86
CA VAL A 80 -7.05 -19.09 -4.60
C VAL A 80 -6.77 -20.48 -5.17
N ALA A 81 -6.87 -21.53 -4.36
CA ALA A 81 -6.61 -22.90 -4.77
C ALA A 81 -7.54 -23.34 -5.91
N ASP A 82 -8.82 -23.02 -5.80
CA ASP A 82 -9.82 -23.27 -6.85
C ASP A 82 -9.49 -22.53 -8.14
N SER A 83 -9.12 -21.24 -8.05
CA SER A 83 -8.70 -20.45 -9.22
C SER A 83 -7.47 -21.04 -9.90
N LEU A 84 -6.49 -21.52 -9.12
CA LEU A 84 -5.28 -22.16 -9.65
C LEU A 84 -5.58 -23.51 -10.33
N ALA A 85 -6.60 -24.23 -9.88
CA ALA A 85 -7.01 -25.50 -10.50
C ALA A 85 -7.53 -25.33 -11.94
N HIS A 86 -7.99 -24.14 -12.30
CA HIS A 86 -8.44 -23.79 -13.65
C HIS A 86 -7.33 -23.37 -14.61
N LEU A 87 -6.08 -23.22 -14.13
CA LEU A 87 -4.96 -22.86 -15.00
C LEU A 87 -4.62 -24.02 -15.96
N PRO A 88 -4.31 -23.72 -17.23
CA PRO A 88 -3.87 -24.74 -18.18
C PRO A 88 -2.58 -25.40 -17.68
N ARG A 89 -2.57 -26.73 -17.68
CA ARG A 89 -1.36 -27.51 -17.40
C ARG A 89 -0.57 -27.62 -18.70
N PHE A 90 0.53 -26.88 -18.78
CA PHE A 90 1.49 -27.04 -19.87
C PHE A 90 2.51 -28.11 -19.48
N GLY A 91 2.72 -29.05 -20.40
CA GLY A 91 3.79 -30.05 -20.41
C GLY A 91 4.36 -30.13 -21.81
#